data_AF-D8SZK5-F1
#
_entry.id   AF-D8SZK5-F1
#
_cell.length_a   1.000
_cell.length_b   1.000
_cell.length_c   1.000
_cell.angle_alpha   90.00
_cell.angle_beta   90.00
_cell.angle_gamma   90.00
#
_symmetry.space_group_name_H-M   'P 1'
#
loop_
_entity.id
_entity.type
_entity.pdbx_description
1 polymer ?
#
loop_
_entity_poly.entity_id
_entity_poly.type
_entity_poly.pdbx_seq_one_letter_code
_entity_poly.pdbx_strand_id
1 'polypeptide(L)' 'KGDAREKLLEAVNEFPPTMLILGSRGLGMVKRTFLGSVSDYAAQHAECPVLIVKLP' A
#
# COMPACT_ATOMS: atom_id res chain seq x y z
N LYS A 1 11.87 -7.59 8.73
CA LYS A 1 12.92 -6.92 7.91
C LYS A 1 12.71 -7.34 6.46
N GLY A 2 12.85 -6.42 5.50
CA GLY A 2 12.56 -6.67 4.08
C GLY A 2 11.93 -5.46 3.41
N ASP A 3 11.62 -5.55 2.12
CA ASP A 3 10.84 -4.52 1.41
C ASP A 3 9.41 -4.48 1.97
N ALA A 4 8.94 -3.28 2.34
CA ALA A 4 7.64 -3.10 2.95
C ALA A 4 6.47 -3.53 2.04
N ARG A 5 6.66 -3.44 0.72
CA ARG A 5 5.67 -3.83 -0.30
C ARG A 5 5.43 -5.34 -0.26
N GLU A 6 6.51 -6.10 -0.32
CA GLU A 6 6.47 -7.57 -0.33
C GLU A 6 5.97 -8.10 1.01
N LYS A 7 6.51 -7.60 2.12
CA LYS A 7 6.10 -8.06 3.46
C LYS A 7 4.65 -7.75 3.79
N LEU A 8 4.10 -6.67 3.25
CA LEU A 8 2.68 -6.38 3.42
C LEU A 8 1.80 -7.40 2.69
N LEU A 9 2.15 -7.78 1.46
CA LEU A 9 1.38 -8.78 0.71
C LEU A 9 1.56 -10.19 1.27
N GLU A 10 2.77 -10.56 1.71
CA GLU A 10 2.99 -11.82 2.43
C GLU A 10 2.04 -11.93 3.63
N ALA A 11 1.92 -10.87 4.43
CA ALA A 11 1.02 -10.85 5.57
C ALA A 11 -0.47 -10.90 5.17
N VAL A 12 -0.86 -10.24 4.08
CA VAL A 12 -2.22 -10.32 3.53
C VAL A 12 -2.55 -11.75 3.09
N ASN A 13 -1.60 -12.46 2.49
CA ASN A 13 -1.82 -13.83 2.02
C ASN A 13 -1.81 -14.85 3.17
N GLU A 14 -0.96 -14.64 4.18
CA GLU A 14 -0.93 -15.48 5.39
C GLU A 14 -2.19 -15.27 6.25
N PHE A 15 -2.71 -14.05 6.29
CA PHE A 15 -3.90 -13.67 7.04
C PHE A 15 -4.87 -12.86 6.17
N PRO A 16 -5.69 -13.50 5.33
CA PRO A 16 -6.56 -12.83 4.37
C PRO A 16 -7.57 -11.89 5.05
N PRO A 17 -7.40 -10.56 4.94
CA PRO A 17 -8.33 -9.62 5.52
C PRO A 17 -9.52 -9.41 4.58
N THR A 18 -10.66 -9.00 5.13
CA THR A 18 -11.80 -8.56 4.31
C THR A 18 -11.51 -7.25 3.57
N MET A 19 -10.61 -6.42 4.09
CA MET A 19 -10.13 -5.17 3.49
C MET A 19 -8.80 -4.73 4.11
N LEU A 20 -7.90 -4.18 3.30
CA LEU A 20 -6.66 -3.55 3.71
C LEU A 20 -6.80 -2.02 3.67
N ILE A 21 -6.55 -1.34 4.81
CA ILE A 21 -6.64 0.12 4.92
C ILE A 21 -5.24 0.73 5.06
N LEU A 22 -4.89 1.64 4.17
CA LEU A 22 -3.58 2.29 4.14
C LEU A 22 -3.71 3.82 4.13
N GLY A 23 -2.83 4.49 4.88
CA GLY A 23 -2.72 5.95 4.81
C GLY A 23 -1.83 6.41 3.65
N SER A 24 -2.12 7.58 3.09
CA SER A 24 -1.27 8.28 2.13
C SER A 24 -0.87 9.64 2.70
N ARG A 25 0.44 9.87 2.85
CA ARG A 25 1.00 11.17 3.23
C ARG A 25 1.33 11.91 1.94
N GLY A 26 0.54 12.91 1.59
CA GLY A 26 0.78 13.74 0.41
C GLY A 26 2.08 14.53 0.57
N LEU A 27 3.18 14.03 0.01
CA LEU A 27 4.50 14.70 0.06
C LEU A 27 4.62 15.87 -0.94
N GLY A 28 3.48 16.45 -1.38
CA GLY A 28 3.40 17.42 -2.46
C GLY A 28 3.74 16.82 -3.83
N MET A 29 3.53 17.60 -4.89
CA MET A 29 3.86 17.30 -6.31
C MET A 29 5.38 17.05 -6.57
N VAL A 30 6.19 17.02 -5.51
CA VAL A 30 7.66 17.21 -5.50
C VAL A 30 8.44 15.91 -5.77
N LYS A 31 7.80 14.74 -5.93
CA LYS A 31 8.50 13.56 -6.45
C LYS A 31 7.66 12.87 -7.49
N ARG A 32 7.77 13.35 -8.73
CA ARG A 32 7.10 12.82 -9.93
C ARG A 32 7.38 11.33 -10.22
N THR A 33 8.20 10.65 -9.42
CA THR A 33 8.53 9.22 -9.52
C THR A 33 9.07 8.69 -8.19
N PHE A 34 8.22 8.39 -7.20
CA PHE A 34 8.57 7.24 -6.35
C PHE A 34 8.13 6.00 -7.13
N LEU A 35 9.01 5.01 -7.21
CA LEU A 35 8.91 3.76 -7.98
C LEU A 35 7.76 2.84 -7.48
N GLY A 36 6.54 3.39 -7.41
CA GLY A 36 5.42 2.88 -6.63
C GLY A 36 5.57 3.19 -5.13
N SER A 37 4.52 3.72 -4.49
CA SER A 37 4.45 3.76 -3.01
C SER A 37 4.00 2.39 -2.49
N VAL A 38 4.13 2.13 -1.18
CA VAL A 38 3.59 0.90 -0.58
C VAL A 38 2.08 0.79 -0.82
N SER A 39 1.35 1.90 -0.67
CA SER A 39 -0.09 1.94 -0.91
C SER A 39 -0.46 1.68 -2.37
N ASP A 40 0.33 2.21 -3.32
CA ASP A 40 0.12 1.99 -4.76
C ASP A 40 0.43 0.54 -5.15
N TYR A 41 1.53 -0.02 -4.64
CA TYR A 41 1.87 -1.42 -4.86
C TYR A 41 0.80 -2.36 -4.30
N ALA A 42 0.32 -2.10 -3.07
CA ALA A 42 -0.74 -2.88 -2.47
C ALA A 42 -2.05 -2.80 -3.27
N ALA A 43 -2.45 -1.62 -3.74
CA ALA A 43 -3.65 -1.46 -4.56
C ALA A 43 -3.61 -2.23 -5.89
N GLN A 44 -2.41 -2.49 -6.42
CA GLN A 44 -2.22 -3.22 -7.67
C GLN A 44 -2.10 -4.74 -7.48
N HIS A 45 -1.67 -5.21 -6.31
CA HIS A 45 -1.22 -6.60 -6.14
C HIS A 45 -1.87 -7.34 -4.95
N ALA A 46 -2.54 -6.65 -4.03
CA ALA A 46 -3.20 -7.33 -2.91
C ALA A 46 -4.40 -8.15 -3.38
N GLU A 47 -4.55 -9.36 -2.86
CA GLU A 47 -5.69 -10.26 -3.14
C GLU A 47 -6.96 -9.87 -2.36
N CYS A 48 -6.98 -8.69 -1.74
CA CYS A 48 -8.11 -8.17 -0.98
C CYS A 48 -8.43 -6.72 -1.38
N PRO A 49 -9.66 -6.24 -1.14
CA PRO A 49 -10.01 -4.84 -1.35
C PRO A 49 -9.07 -3.89 -0.58
N VAL A 50 -8.57 -2.85 -1.26
CA VAL A 50 -7.66 -1.87 -0.67
C VAL A 50 -8.33 -0.49 -0.59
N LEU A 51 -8.36 0.10 0.60
CA LEU A 51 -8.80 1.48 0.85
C LEU A 51 -7.59 2.37 1.18
N ILE A 52 -7.34 3.36 0.33
CA ILE A 52 -6.27 4.35 0.57
C ILE A 52 -6.90 5.65 1.09
N VAL A 53 -6.58 5.99 2.34
CA VAL A 53 -7.02 7.23 2.98
C VAL A 53 -6.01 8.34 2.72
N LYS A 54 -6.42 9.39 2.02
CA LYS A 54 -5.62 10.61 1.86
C LYS A 54 -5.85 11.53 3.04
N LEU A 55 -4.77 12.09 3.58
CA LEU A 55 -4.89 13.19 4.55
C LEU A 55 -5.43 14.44 3.82
N PRO A 56 -6.30 15.23 4.47
CA PRO A 56 -6.76 16.50 3.92
C PRO A 56 -5.60 17.49 3.71
#